data_AF-A0A9X2WRR4-F1
#
_entry.id   AF-A0A9X2WRR4-F1
#
_cell.length_a   1.000
_cell.length_b   1.000
_cell.length_c   1.000
_cell.angle_alpha   90.00
_cell.angle_beta   90.00
_cell.angle_gamma   90.00
#
_symmetry.space_group_name_H-M   'P 1'
#
loop_
_entity.id
_entity.type
_entity.pdbx_description
1 polymer ?
#
loop_
_entity_poly.entity_id
_entity_poly.type
_entity_poly.pdbx_seq_one_letter_code
_entity_poly.pdbx_strand_id
1 'polypeptide(L)'
;MSLAFSPQRKPDEVSISYLLRLARVNGYARIGSMVSSTEQNNIIKLQITPALNAKFGIPISQGDVFSTIINPMFNRNIQLNPKVCIQCLNEDGYLLTEVQNPFCHACSKHQSALTSQCTTCYESLAWDIPLIKGHCTSPRCGVQLKPSSENVRSLSEAQVSDCLYAALVLEKEHIMALKPNAYASLPFYENMLEKGYRLLTDNAFFREWVQKTLQATSSLLPHNIRSVAIVQFLETLSCTWPAATLDIVIPATPADGIALSVTEQWLPFGKASRLLELRPEELQLLQHVNLVKHARKSRLHHNSQIDVAPIFQLLVGNDIQPGMVCLSTLTEVMVHNDVEMYDILIGFKEGRLQLGYGEGHNLRRAIWCEPASFIRFAKDVFSKRQYDAISLEKAVSLTGLPMELLHALRKMGKLRPPRVARAGSLALCQFEDVLQIRQQQKPMQLSLI
;
A
#
# COMPACT_ATOMS: atom_id res chain seq x y z
N MET A 1 4.23 44.79 -12.85
CA MET A 1 2.78 45.03 -12.78
C MET A 1 2.50 45.60 -11.40
N SER A 2 2.02 46.84 -11.31
CA SER A 2 1.62 47.45 -10.03
C SER A 2 0.13 47.24 -9.85
N LEU A 3 -0.30 46.73 -8.69
CA LEU A 3 -1.71 46.55 -8.36
C LEU A 3 -2.23 47.86 -7.74
N ALA A 4 -3.37 48.36 -8.22
CA ALA A 4 -3.93 49.64 -7.79
C ALA A 4 -4.60 49.55 -6.41
N PHE A 5 -5.15 48.39 -6.08
CA PHE A 5 -5.86 48.15 -4.83
C PHE A 5 -5.43 46.84 -4.17
N SER A 6 -5.36 46.83 -2.84
CA SER A 6 -5.10 45.64 -2.04
C SER A 6 -6.20 45.48 -0.99
N PRO A 7 -6.99 44.39 -1.00
CA PRO A 7 -7.99 44.18 0.02
C PRO A 7 -7.30 43.92 1.37
N GLN A 8 -7.97 44.26 2.47
CA GLN A 8 -7.49 43.88 3.79
C GLN A 8 -7.53 42.35 3.92
N ARG A 9 -6.38 41.78 4.27
CA ARG A 9 -6.22 40.35 4.58
C ARG A 9 -7.00 40.01 5.85
N LYS A 10 -7.73 38.90 5.84
CA LYS A 10 -8.34 38.37 7.06
C LYS A 10 -7.42 37.31 7.70
N PRO A 11 -7.34 37.20 9.04
CA PRO A 11 -6.43 36.27 9.71
C PRO A 11 -6.68 34.80 9.36
N ASP A 12 -7.93 34.44 9.14
CA ASP A 12 -8.46 33.11 8.86
C ASP A 12 -8.70 32.87 7.36
N GLU A 13 -8.35 33.81 6.50
CA GLU A 13 -8.53 33.71 5.05
C GLU A 13 -7.45 32.87 4.38
N VAL A 14 -7.89 31.96 3.52
CA VAL A 14 -6.99 31.15 2.73
C VAL A 14 -6.28 31.96 1.64
N SER A 15 -4.98 31.70 1.43
CA SER A 15 -4.12 32.49 0.52
C SER A 15 -4.68 32.60 -0.91
N ILE A 16 -5.28 31.54 -1.45
CA ILE A 16 -5.92 31.59 -2.78
C ILE A 16 -7.17 32.46 -2.80
N SER A 17 -7.94 32.52 -1.71
CA SER A 17 -9.12 33.39 -1.60
C SER A 17 -8.73 34.86 -1.58
N TYR A 18 -7.68 35.20 -0.82
CA TYR A 18 -7.09 36.53 -0.85
C TYR A 18 -6.66 36.95 -2.26
N LEU A 19 -5.99 36.06 -3.00
CA LEU A 19 -5.57 36.32 -4.38
C LEU A 19 -6.78 36.56 -5.30
N LEU A 20 -7.86 35.80 -5.16
CA LEU A 20 -9.09 35.98 -5.94
C LEU A 20 -9.77 37.32 -5.62
N ARG A 21 -9.80 37.75 -4.36
CA ARG A 21 -10.30 39.08 -3.97
C ARG A 21 -9.41 40.19 -4.53
N LEU A 22 -8.08 40.03 -4.47
CA LEU A 22 -7.11 40.95 -5.03
C LEU A 22 -7.32 41.14 -6.54
N ALA A 23 -7.50 40.04 -7.29
CA ALA A 23 -7.81 40.09 -8.71
C ALA A 23 -9.15 40.80 -8.97
N ARG A 24 -10.19 40.48 -8.17
CA ARG A 24 -11.51 41.09 -8.29
C ARG A 24 -11.47 42.61 -8.09
N VAL A 25 -10.82 43.12 -7.04
CA VAL A 25 -10.78 44.56 -6.75
C VAL A 25 -9.95 45.35 -7.77
N ASN A 26 -9.03 44.69 -8.47
CA ASN A 26 -8.27 45.28 -9.58
C ASN A 26 -8.95 45.08 -10.95
N GLY A 27 -10.23 44.67 -10.98
CA GLY A 27 -11.04 44.65 -12.20
C GLY A 27 -10.81 43.45 -13.13
N TYR A 28 -10.08 42.42 -12.72
CA TYR A 28 -9.90 41.23 -13.54
C TYR A 28 -11.19 40.40 -13.59
N ALA A 29 -11.53 39.87 -14.76
CA ALA A 29 -12.68 38.97 -14.95
C ALA A 29 -12.35 37.50 -14.61
N ARG A 30 -11.09 37.10 -14.81
CA ARG A 30 -10.55 35.76 -14.56
C ARG A 30 -9.20 35.87 -13.87
N ILE A 31 -8.87 34.90 -13.01
CA ILE A 31 -7.60 34.89 -12.29
C ILE A 31 -6.39 34.73 -13.23
N GLY A 32 -6.55 33.94 -14.30
CA GLY A 32 -5.50 33.68 -15.30
C GLY A 32 -5.05 34.92 -16.07
N SER A 33 -5.82 36.02 -16.03
CA SER A 33 -5.43 37.30 -16.60
C SER A 33 -4.46 38.10 -15.71
N MET A 34 -4.41 37.79 -14.41
CA MET A 34 -3.53 38.45 -13.43
C MET A 34 -2.27 37.62 -13.13
N VAL A 35 -2.41 36.30 -13.07
CA VAL A 35 -1.33 35.37 -12.68
C VAL A 35 -1.24 34.19 -13.62
N SER A 36 -0.04 33.68 -13.82
CA SER A 36 0.16 32.42 -14.54
C SER A 36 -0.39 31.23 -13.74
N SER A 37 -0.73 30.14 -14.43
CA SER A 37 -1.17 28.90 -13.78
C SER A 37 -0.12 28.34 -12.81
N THR A 38 1.17 28.54 -13.09
CA THR A 38 2.26 28.14 -12.19
C THR A 38 2.24 28.93 -10.89
N GLU A 39 2.12 30.26 -10.96
CA GLU A 39 2.01 31.12 -9.76
C GLU A 39 0.77 30.77 -8.95
N GLN A 40 -0.38 30.58 -9.62
CA GLN A 40 -1.62 30.17 -8.98
C GLN A 40 -1.46 28.83 -8.25
N ASN A 41 -0.88 27.83 -8.91
CA ASN A 41 -0.64 26.51 -8.31
C ASN A 41 0.31 26.57 -7.12
N ASN A 42 1.36 27.40 -7.18
CA ASN A 42 2.26 27.61 -6.04
C ASN A 42 1.51 28.22 -4.85
N ILE A 43 0.61 29.18 -5.09
CA ILE A 43 -0.22 29.77 -4.04
C ILE A 43 -1.19 28.75 -3.44
N ILE A 44 -1.87 27.95 -4.26
CA ILE A 44 -2.76 26.87 -3.80
C ILE A 44 -1.99 25.86 -2.94
N LYS A 45 -0.76 25.50 -3.35
CA LYS A 45 0.12 24.55 -2.64
C LYS A 45 0.85 25.15 -1.43
N LEU A 46 0.59 26.42 -1.11
CA LEU A 46 1.28 27.20 -0.07
C LEU A 46 2.81 27.27 -0.27
N GLN A 47 3.28 27.16 -1.51
CA GLN A 47 4.68 27.31 -1.92
C GLN A 47 4.98 28.78 -2.27
N ILE A 48 4.77 29.67 -1.30
CA ILE A 48 4.90 31.12 -1.50
C ILE A 48 6.38 31.51 -1.55
N THR A 49 6.83 31.99 -2.71
CA THR A 49 8.20 32.49 -2.89
C THR A 49 8.32 33.96 -2.45
N PRO A 50 9.54 34.47 -2.16
CA PRO A 50 9.75 35.90 -1.91
C PRO A 50 9.22 36.79 -3.04
N ALA A 51 9.33 36.34 -4.30
CA ALA A 51 8.79 37.06 -5.44
C ALA A 51 7.24 37.12 -5.43
N LEU A 52 6.56 36.03 -5.06
CA LEU A 52 5.10 36.02 -4.91
C LEU A 52 4.65 36.89 -3.73
N ASN A 53 5.38 36.85 -2.62
CA ASN A 53 5.14 37.73 -1.47
C ASN A 53 5.29 39.21 -1.85
N ALA A 54 6.38 39.59 -2.50
CA ALA A 54 6.61 40.97 -2.93
C ALA A 54 5.56 41.46 -3.95
N LYS A 55 5.09 40.57 -4.83
CA LYS A 55 4.12 40.91 -5.87
C LYS A 55 2.68 41.03 -5.36
N PHE A 56 2.28 40.17 -4.42
CA PHE A 56 0.87 40.06 -3.98
C PHE A 56 0.63 40.33 -2.50
N GLY A 57 1.67 40.49 -1.67
CA GLY A 57 1.51 40.63 -0.22
C GLY A 57 1.05 39.35 0.49
N ILE A 58 1.24 38.17 -0.12
CA ILE A 58 0.92 36.87 0.49
C ILE A 58 2.11 36.42 1.33
N PRO A 59 1.98 36.10 2.63
CA PRO A 59 3.08 35.84 3.55
C PRO A 59 3.72 34.52 3.14
N ILE A 60 5.02 34.43 3.37
CA ILE A 60 5.76 33.20 3.12
C ILE A 60 5.32 32.20 4.20
N SER A 61 4.47 31.24 3.81
CA SER A 61 4.04 30.15 4.71
C SER A 61 5.24 29.25 5.00
N GLN A 62 5.53 29.03 6.28
CA GLN A 62 6.49 28.01 6.72
C GLN A 62 5.74 26.72 7.04
N GLY A 63 5.26 26.05 5.99
CA GLY A 63 4.79 24.67 6.11
C GLY A 63 3.52 24.50 6.94
N ASP A 64 2.46 25.23 6.63
CA ASP A 64 1.17 25.05 7.31
C ASP A 64 0.67 23.60 7.14
N VAL A 65 0.63 22.88 8.26
CA VAL A 65 0.03 21.56 8.37
C VAL A 65 -1.40 21.78 8.84
N PHE A 66 -2.36 21.72 7.92
CA PHE A 66 -3.78 21.90 8.25
C PHE A 66 -4.32 20.83 9.22
N SER A 67 -3.71 19.65 9.22
CA SER A 67 -4.08 18.52 10.07
C SER A 67 -2.88 17.58 10.20
N THR A 68 -2.74 16.90 11.34
CA THR A 68 -1.71 15.87 11.58
C THR A 68 -2.12 14.49 11.09
N ILE A 69 -3.35 14.33 10.59
CA ILE A 69 -3.86 13.06 10.08
C ILE A 69 -3.03 12.61 8.89
N ILE A 70 -2.60 11.35 8.92
CA ILE A 70 -1.87 10.73 7.82
C ILE A 70 -2.90 10.06 6.90
N ASN A 71 -2.79 10.29 5.60
CA ASN A 71 -3.57 9.58 4.60
C ASN A 71 -2.63 8.83 3.65
N PRO A 72 -2.90 7.55 3.33
CA PRO A 72 -2.04 6.76 2.44
C PRO A 72 -1.99 7.28 1.01
N MET A 73 -2.90 8.19 0.62
CA MET A 73 -3.06 8.65 -0.76
C MET A 73 -2.39 9.98 -1.07
N PHE A 74 -1.94 10.73 -0.06
CA PHE A 74 -1.21 11.97 -0.30
C PHE A 74 -0.27 12.35 0.84
N ASN A 75 0.87 12.94 0.47
CA ASN A 75 1.94 13.29 1.42
C ASN A 75 1.72 14.63 2.13
N ARG A 76 0.84 15.49 1.60
CA ARG A 76 0.53 16.80 2.19
C ARG A 76 -0.97 16.99 2.30
N ASN A 77 -1.41 17.44 3.46
CA ASN A 77 -2.80 17.66 3.82
C ASN A 77 -3.32 18.99 3.27
N ILE A 78 -3.17 19.20 1.96
CA ILE A 78 -3.63 20.39 1.25
C ILE A 78 -4.49 19.95 0.08
N GLN A 79 -5.74 20.37 0.06
CA GLN A 79 -6.68 20.14 -1.02
C GLN A 79 -6.47 21.17 -2.14
N LEU A 80 -6.17 20.68 -3.34
CA LEU A 80 -5.92 21.52 -4.51
C LEU A 80 -7.21 22.03 -5.15
N ASN A 81 -8.28 21.25 -5.11
CA ASN A 81 -9.57 21.58 -5.70
C ASN A 81 -10.45 22.34 -4.68
N PRO A 82 -11.23 23.33 -5.11
CA PRO A 82 -12.14 24.03 -4.20
C PRO A 82 -13.18 23.09 -3.59
N LYS A 83 -13.33 23.17 -2.28
CA LYS A 83 -14.58 22.87 -1.56
C LYS A 83 -14.89 24.10 -0.73
N VAL A 84 -16.12 24.59 -0.73
CA VAL A 84 -16.43 25.92 -0.18
C VAL A 84 -17.73 25.94 0.61
N CYS A 85 -17.79 26.81 1.61
CA CYS A 85 -19.04 27.19 2.23
C CYS A 85 -19.67 28.34 1.43
N ILE A 86 -20.82 28.10 0.80
CA ILE A 86 -21.54 29.13 0.04
C ILE A 86 -22.05 30.26 0.95
N GLN A 87 -22.36 29.96 2.21
CA GLN A 87 -22.79 30.97 3.18
C GLN A 87 -21.64 31.91 3.55
N CYS A 88 -20.41 31.41 3.80
CA CYS A 88 -19.22 32.26 3.99
C CYS A 88 -18.98 33.20 2.80
N LEU A 89 -19.14 32.68 1.58
CA LEU A 89 -18.98 33.48 0.37
C LEU A 89 -20.01 34.61 0.29
N ASN A 90 -21.27 34.34 0.66
CA ASN A 90 -22.35 35.31 0.60
C ASN A 90 -22.28 36.36 1.72
N GLU A 91 -21.88 35.98 2.93
CA GLU A 91 -21.81 36.87 4.10
C GLU A 91 -20.53 37.71 4.10
N ASP A 92 -19.38 37.06 3.93
CA ASP A 92 -18.09 37.67 4.20
C ASP A 92 -17.30 37.97 2.92
N GLY A 93 -17.62 37.30 1.81
CA GLY A 93 -16.94 37.45 0.53
C GLY A 93 -15.51 36.91 0.51
N TYR A 94 -15.14 36.05 1.47
CA TYR A 94 -13.87 35.31 1.51
C TYR A 94 -14.06 33.87 2.00
N LEU A 95 -13.01 33.06 1.89
CA LEU A 95 -13.01 31.66 2.29
C LEU A 95 -12.02 31.41 3.42
N LEU A 96 -12.47 30.62 4.39
CA LEU A 96 -11.69 30.21 5.55
C LEU A 96 -10.56 29.25 5.17
N THR A 97 -9.48 29.24 5.94
CA THR A 97 -8.33 28.33 5.78
C THR A 97 -8.70 26.85 5.82
N GLU A 98 -9.69 26.48 6.64
CA GLU A 98 -10.17 25.10 6.81
C GLU A 98 -10.62 24.43 5.50
N VAL A 99 -11.05 25.22 4.51
CA VAL A 99 -11.54 24.69 3.24
C VAL A 99 -10.45 24.00 2.40
N GLN A 100 -9.18 24.29 2.69
CA GLN A 100 -8.03 23.59 2.10
C GLN A 100 -7.57 22.38 2.90
N ASN A 101 -8.06 22.16 4.12
CA ASN A 101 -7.83 20.92 4.85
C ASN A 101 -8.64 19.79 4.19
N PRO A 102 -8.02 18.75 3.59
CA PRO A 102 -8.75 17.67 2.93
C PRO A 102 -9.69 16.90 3.87
N PHE A 103 -9.47 16.93 5.19
CA PHE A 103 -10.30 16.21 6.15
C PHE A 103 -11.44 17.03 6.76
N CYS A 104 -11.50 18.32 6.44
CA CYS A 104 -12.63 19.18 6.82
C CYS A 104 -13.76 19.02 5.80
N HIS A 105 -14.91 18.47 6.19
CA HIS A 105 -16.08 18.31 5.31
C HIS A 105 -17.26 19.23 5.65
N ALA A 106 -17.18 19.93 6.78
CA ALA A 106 -18.19 20.85 7.28
C ALA A 106 -17.56 22.22 7.56
N CYS A 107 -18.28 23.30 7.27
CA CYS A 107 -17.84 24.63 7.67
C CYS A 107 -17.93 24.80 9.19
N SER A 108 -16.87 25.28 9.84
CA SER A 108 -16.89 25.54 11.29
C SER A 108 -17.84 26.69 11.69
N LYS A 109 -17.97 27.71 10.82
CA LYS A 109 -18.86 28.86 11.07
C LYS A 109 -20.33 28.50 10.94
N HIS A 110 -20.71 27.80 9.86
CA HIS A 110 -22.11 27.55 9.52
C HIS A 110 -22.60 26.13 9.77
N GLN A 111 -21.70 25.20 10.11
CA GLN A 111 -22.00 23.78 10.31
C GLN A 111 -22.70 23.13 9.11
N SER A 112 -22.43 23.64 7.91
CA SER A 112 -23.01 23.19 6.64
C SER A 112 -21.98 22.47 5.77
N ALA A 113 -22.45 21.61 4.87
CA ALA A 113 -21.59 20.78 4.02
C ALA A 113 -20.82 21.66 3.03
N LEU A 114 -19.52 21.40 2.89
CA LEU A 114 -18.69 22.10 1.91
C LEU A 114 -19.02 21.62 0.49
N THR A 115 -19.15 22.57 -0.43
CA THR A 115 -19.53 22.31 -1.83
C THR A 115 -18.31 22.35 -2.75
N SER A 116 -18.07 21.30 -3.56
CA SER A 116 -17.01 21.28 -4.58
C SER A 116 -17.52 21.26 -6.02
N GLN A 117 -18.84 21.14 -6.24
CA GLN A 117 -19.44 21.09 -7.58
C GLN A 117 -20.68 21.98 -7.70
N CYS A 118 -21.03 22.38 -8.91
CA CYS A 118 -22.27 23.09 -9.18
C CYS A 118 -23.46 22.12 -9.23
N THR A 119 -24.55 22.43 -8.52
CA THR A 119 -25.76 21.60 -8.51
C THR A 119 -26.61 21.70 -9.78
N THR A 120 -26.31 22.66 -10.67
CA THR A 120 -27.04 22.85 -11.93
C THR A 120 -26.34 22.19 -13.11
N CYS A 121 -25.02 22.40 -13.26
CA CYS A 121 -24.26 21.85 -14.40
C CYS A 121 -23.37 20.66 -14.03
N TYR A 122 -23.28 20.30 -12.74
CA TYR A 122 -22.48 19.18 -12.22
C TYR A 122 -20.97 19.27 -12.50
N GLU A 123 -20.49 20.43 -12.98
CA GLU A 123 -19.05 20.66 -13.13
C GLU A 123 -18.41 21.00 -11.79
N SER A 124 -17.19 20.48 -11.58
CA SER A 124 -16.35 20.80 -10.42
C SER A 124 -16.01 22.29 -10.40
N LEU A 125 -16.00 22.87 -9.21
CA LEU A 125 -15.59 24.26 -9.00
C LEU A 125 -14.08 24.40 -9.23
N ALA A 126 -13.67 25.60 -9.65
CA ALA A 126 -12.28 25.98 -9.85
C ALA A 126 -11.93 27.22 -9.04
N TRP A 127 -10.66 27.38 -8.67
CA TRP A 127 -10.17 28.60 -8.03
C TRP A 127 -10.15 29.75 -9.05
N ASP A 128 -11.27 30.46 -9.16
CA ASP A 128 -11.40 31.58 -10.08
C ASP A 128 -12.37 32.64 -9.52
N ILE A 129 -12.38 33.82 -10.13
CA ILE A 129 -13.11 34.99 -9.66
C ILE A 129 -14.64 34.75 -9.55
N PRO A 130 -15.32 33.96 -10.42
CA PRO A 130 -16.73 33.64 -10.20
C PRO A 130 -17.00 32.95 -8.85
N LEU A 131 -16.06 32.13 -8.35
CA LEU A 131 -16.22 31.43 -7.07
C LEU A 131 -16.35 32.41 -5.90
N ILE A 132 -15.50 33.44 -5.84
CA ILE A 132 -15.53 34.46 -4.77
C ILE A 132 -16.76 35.38 -4.88
N LYS A 133 -17.46 35.34 -6.01
CA LYS A 133 -18.76 36.00 -6.21
C LYS A 133 -19.93 35.08 -5.85
N GLY A 134 -19.69 33.86 -5.39
CA GLY A 134 -20.74 32.87 -5.12
C GLY A 134 -21.39 32.31 -6.38
N HIS A 135 -20.68 32.26 -7.51
CA HIS A 135 -21.19 31.75 -8.78
C HIS A 135 -20.38 30.54 -9.27
N CYS A 136 -21.02 29.69 -10.08
CA CYS A 136 -20.38 28.58 -10.75
C CYS A 136 -19.18 29.08 -11.58
N THR A 137 -18.05 28.38 -11.50
CA THR A 137 -16.83 28.75 -12.21
C THR A 137 -16.78 28.24 -13.64
N SER A 138 -17.67 27.32 -14.01
CA SER A 138 -17.83 26.86 -15.39
C SER A 138 -18.13 28.05 -16.32
N PRO A 139 -17.38 28.21 -17.43
CA PRO A 139 -17.64 29.27 -18.40
C PRO A 139 -19.03 29.23 -19.04
N ARG A 140 -19.70 28.07 -19.04
CA ARG A 140 -21.00 27.88 -19.71
C ARG A 140 -22.20 27.98 -18.76
N CYS A 141 -21.98 27.91 -17.44
CA CYS A 141 -23.05 27.88 -16.45
C CYS A 141 -23.20 29.24 -15.77
N GLY A 142 -22.20 29.67 -15.00
CA GLY A 142 -22.21 30.96 -14.29
C GLY A 142 -23.37 31.17 -13.30
N VAL A 143 -24.17 30.14 -13.00
CA VAL A 143 -25.33 30.24 -12.09
C VAL A 143 -24.86 30.51 -10.65
N GLN A 144 -25.65 31.28 -9.91
CA GLN A 144 -25.42 31.51 -8.48
C GLN A 144 -25.46 30.18 -7.71
N LEU A 145 -24.40 29.90 -6.95
CA LEU A 145 -24.30 28.71 -6.12
C LEU A 145 -25.30 28.82 -4.97
N LYS A 146 -25.94 27.71 -4.65
CA LYS A 146 -26.88 27.62 -3.53
C LYS A 146 -26.21 26.89 -2.37
N PRO A 147 -26.41 27.34 -1.10
CA PRO A 147 -25.97 26.58 0.06
C PRO A 147 -26.53 25.15 0.03
N SER A 148 -25.74 24.19 0.51
CA SER A 148 -26.25 22.84 0.74
C SER A 148 -27.28 22.88 1.86
N SER A 149 -28.43 22.24 1.64
CA SER A 149 -29.45 22.01 2.65
C SER A 149 -29.28 20.67 3.37
N GLU A 150 -28.26 19.88 3.01
CA GLU A 150 -28.04 18.56 3.59
C GLU A 150 -27.40 18.67 4.98
N ASN A 151 -27.94 17.89 5.93
CA ASN A 151 -27.35 17.77 7.25
C ASN A 151 -25.95 17.15 7.12
N VAL A 152 -24.95 17.84 7.67
CA VAL A 152 -23.59 17.32 7.69
C VAL A 152 -23.52 16.13 8.64
N ARG A 153 -22.99 15.01 8.14
CA ARG A 153 -22.66 13.87 8.99
C ARG A 153 -21.59 14.27 10.00
N SER A 154 -21.74 13.88 11.25
CA SER A 154 -20.69 14.07 12.25
C SER A 154 -19.60 13.01 12.03
N LEU A 155 -18.50 13.42 11.39
CA LEU A 155 -17.31 12.58 11.14
C LEU A 155 -16.09 13.29 11.70
N SER A 156 -15.21 12.55 12.38
CA SER A 156 -13.88 13.05 12.74
C SER A 156 -12.97 13.16 11.52
N GLU A 157 -11.89 13.92 11.60
CA GLU A 157 -10.91 14.02 10.51
C GLU A 157 -10.34 12.65 10.10
N ALA A 158 -10.09 11.76 11.08
CA ALA A 158 -9.63 10.40 10.82
C ALA A 158 -10.68 9.59 10.05
N GLN A 159 -11.96 9.73 10.40
CA GLN A 159 -13.04 9.07 9.66
C GLN A 159 -13.19 9.62 8.24
N VAL A 160 -13.03 10.93 8.04
CA VAL A 160 -13.02 11.54 6.71
C VAL A 160 -11.83 11.02 5.90
N SER A 161 -10.64 10.90 6.50
CA SER A 161 -9.46 10.31 5.87
C SER A 161 -9.72 8.89 5.37
N ASP A 162 -10.30 8.03 6.20
CA ASP A 162 -10.67 6.66 5.84
C ASP A 162 -11.69 6.62 4.69
N CYS A 163 -12.72 7.48 4.73
CA CYS A 163 -13.71 7.57 3.65
C CYS A 163 -13.06 8.00 2.33
N LEU A 164 -12.20 9.01 2.34
CA LEU A 164 -11.50 9.44 1.13
C LEU A 164 -10.58 8.36 0.57
N TYR A 165 -9.90 7.60 1.44
CA TYR A 165 -9.11 6.45 1.05
C TYR A 165 -9.99 5.35 0.41
N ALA A 166 -11.08 4.98 1.06
CA ALA A 166 -12.06 4.01 0.56
C ALA A 166 -12.63 4.39 -0.81
N ALA A 167 -12.96 5.66 -1.02
CA ALA A 167 -13.44 6.15 -2.31
C ALA A 167 -12.39 5.99 -3.42
N LEU A 168 -11.14 6.33 -3.14
CA LEU A 168 -10.04 6.18 -4.09
C LEU A 168 -9.73 4.72 -4.41
N VAL A 169 -9.90 3.82 -3.44
CA VAL A 169 -9.75 2.37 -3.62
C VAL A 169 -10.80 1.83 -4.60
N LEU A 170 -12.04 2.34 -4.55
CA LEU A 170 -13.11 1.96 -5.48
C LEU A 170 -12.84 2.40 -6.93
N GLU A 171 -12.11 3.50 -7.13
CA GLU A 171 -11.82 4.04 -8.47
C GLU A 171 -10.65 3.32 -9.17
N LYS A 172 -10.00 2.38 -8.51
CA LYS A 172 -8.74 1.79 -8.97
C LYS A 172 -8.91 0.29 -9.21
N GLU A 173 -8.49 -0.14 -10.39
CA GLU A 173 -8.48 -1.55 -10.78
C GLU A 173 -7.49 -2.37 -9.94
N HIS A 174 -6.36 -1.77 -9.54
CA HIS A 174 -5.32 -2.41 -8.74
C HIS A 174 -4.95 -1.59 -7.52
N ILE A 175 -5.54 -1.94 -6.37
CA ILE A 175 -5.36 -1.27 -5.08
C ILE A 175 -3.89 -1.28 -4.63
N MET A 176 -3.15 -2.35 -4.94
CA MET A 176 -1.74 -2.50 -4.53
C MET A 176 -0.77 -1.63 -5.32
N ALA A 177 -1.21 -1.04 -6.43
CA ALA A 177 -0.43 -0.09 -7.23
C ALA A 177 -0.65 1.38 -6.81
N LEU A 178 -1.43 1.63 -5.76
CA LEU A 178 -1.71 2.99 -5.29
C LEU A 178 -0.40 3.69 -4.88
N LYS A 179 -0.12 4.82 -5.54
CA LYS A 179 1.01 5.69 -5.21
C LYS A 179 0.47 6.97 -4.58
N PRO A 180 1.05 7.41 -3.45
CA PRO A 180 0.64 8.66 -2.83
C PRO A 180 0.95 9.83 -3.77
N ASN A 181 -0.04 10.70 -3.95
CA ASN A 181 0.16 11.98 -4.61
C ASN A 181 0.90 12.94 -3.67
N ALA A 182 1.53 13.98 -4.22
CA ALA A 182 2.14 14.99 -3.36
C ALA A 182 1.09 15.79 -2.55
N TYR A 183 -0.12 15.94 -3.09
CA TYR A 183 -1.22 16.74 -2.55
C TYR A 183 -2.56 16.06 -2.81
N ALA A 184 -3.60 16.42 -2.05
CA ALA A 184 -4.95 15.93 -2.26
C ALA A 184 -5.60 16.65 -3.47
N SER A 185 -6.00 15.90 -4.50
CA SER A 185 -6.79 16.43 -5.62
C SER A 185 -8.14 15.73 -5.65
N LEU A 186 -9.18 16.44 -5.18
CA LEU A 186 -10.50 15.91 -4.90
C LEU A 186 -11.57 16.83 -5.54
N PRO A 187 -11.76 16.80 -6.87
CA PRO A 187 -12.67 17.72 -7.58
C PRO A 187 -14.15 17.46 -7.32
N PHE A 188 -14.52 16.27 -6.84
CA PHE A 188 -15.89 15.87 -6.51
C PHE A 188 -15.95 15.39 -5.06
N TYR A 189 -15.49 16.25 -4.15
CA TYR A 189 -15.20 15.92 -2.76
C TYR A 189 -16.36 15.23 -2.04
N GLU A 190 -17.57 15.78 -2.14
CA GLU A 190 -18.78 15.26 -1.48
C GLU A 190 -19.14 13.87 -2.01
N ASN A 191 -19.01 13.65 -3.33
CA ASN A 191 -19.30 12.35 -3.93
C ASN A 191 -18.28 11.28 -3.51
N MET A 192 -17.01 11.66 -3.42
CA MET A 192 -15.96 10.77 -2.92
C MET A 192 -16.21 10.42 -1.45
N LEU A 193 -16.51 11.41 -0.61
CA LEU A 193 -16.84 11.19 0.80
C LEU A 193 -18.03 10.24 0.96
N GLU A 194 -19.09 10.42 0.17
CA GLU A 194 -20.27 9.56 0.19
C GLU A 194 -19.96 8.12 -0.22
N LYS A 195 -19.25 7.92 -1.34
CA LYS A 195 -18.86 6.59 -1.82
C LYS A 195 -18.03 5.84 -0.78
N GLY A 196 -17.05 6.52 -0.20
CA GLY A 196 -16.20 5.97 0.84
C GLY A 196 -16.97 5.61 2.11
N TYR A 197 -17.81 6.54 2.57
CA TYR A 197 -18.67 6.30 3.72
C TYR A 197 -19.59 5.10 3.50
N ARG A 198 -20.21 4.99 2.32
CA ARG A 198 -21.05 3.84 1.96
C ARG A 198 -20.25 2.53 1.98
N LEU A 199 -19.04 2.50 1.41
CA LEU A 199 -18.19 1.30 1.48
C LEU A 199 -17.90 0.83 2.90
N LEU A 200 -17.70 1.78 3.81
CA LEU A 200 -17.29 1.49 5.19
C LEU A 200 -18.48 1.19 6.12
N THR A 201 -19.71 1.50 5.72
CA THR A 201 -20.91 1.37 6.57
C THR A 201 -21.97 0.43 6.03
N ASP A 202 -22.09 0.28 4.70
CA ASP A 202 -23.06 -0.61 4.06
C ASP A 202 -22.44 -2.00 3.86
N ASN A 203 -22.89 -2.95 4.69
CA ASN A 203 -22.43 -4.34 4.66
C ASN A 203 -22.67 -5.03 3.31
N ALA A 204 -23.76 -4.74 2.62
CA ALA A 204 -24.07 -5.36 1.34
C ALA A 204 -23.12 -4.85 0.26
N PHE A 205 -22.93 -3.52 0.22
CA PHE A 205 -22.02 -2.88 -0.72
C PHE A 205 -20.56 -3.29 -0.50
N PHE A 206 -20.13 -3.42 0.76
CA PHE A 206 -18.79 -3.92 1.10
C PHE A 206 -18.58 -5.36 0.62
N ARG A 207 -19.55 -6.27 0.85
CA ARG A 207 -19.48 -7.65 0.38
C ARG A 207 -19.42 -7.76 -1.14
N GLU A 208 -20.21 -6.95 -1.85
CA GLU A 208 -20.19 -6.87 -3.31
C GLU A 208 -18.81 -6.44 -3.82
N TRP A 209 -18.21 -5.40 -3.21
CA TRP A 209 -16.88 -4.95 -3.56
C TRP A 209 -15.80 -6.02 -3.31
N VAL A 210 -15.86 -6.70 -2.16
CA VAL A 210 -14.97 -7.83 -1.84
C VAL A 210 -15.09 -8.92 -2.90
N GLN A 211 -16.31 -9.34 -3.24
CA GLN A 211 -16.56 -10.39 -4.23
C GLN A 211 -16.02 -9.98 -5.61
N LYS A 212 -16.30 -8.76 -6.05
CA LYS A 212 -15.81 -8.22 -7.32
C LYS A 212 -14.28 -8.20 -7.38
N THR A 213 -13.64 -7.80 -6.28
CA THR A 213 -12.17 -7.77 -6.16
C THR A 213 -11.57 -9.17 -6.23
N LEU A 214 -12.20 -10.15 -5.55
CA LEU A 214 -11.77 -11.55 -5.58
C LEU A 214 -12.01 -12.22 -6.95
N GLN A 215 -13.06 -11.84 -7.68
CA GLN A 215 -13.36 -12.36 -9.03
C GLN A 215 -12.41 -11.80 -10.09
N ALA A 216 -11.98 -10.54 -9.94
CA ALA A 216 -10.98 -9.93 -10.81
C ALA A 216 -9.58 -10.56 -10.65
N THR A 217 -9.34 -11.24 -9.53
CA THR A 217 -8.07 -11.90 -9.22
C THR A 217 -8.14 -13.37 -9.60
N SER A 218 -7.09 -13.92 -10.21
CA SER A 218 -7.10 -15.32 -10.65
C SER A 218 -7.35 -16.29 -9.50
N SER A 219 -8.23 -17.28 -9.71
CA SER A 219 -8.49 -18.37 -8.76
C SER A 219 -7.29 -19.29 -8.53
N LEU A 220 -6.34 -19.29 -9.48
CA LEU A 220 -5.14 -20.11 -9.43
C LEU A 220 -4.10 -19.59 -8.43
N LEU A 221 -4.33 -18.42 -7.82
CA LEU A 221 -3.47 -17.85 -6.80
C LEU A 221 -3.87 -18.37 -5.40
N PRO A 222 -2.91 -18.55 -4.47
CA PRO A 222 -3.24 -18.92 -3.09
C PRO A 222 -4.12 -17.85 -2.43
N HIS A 223 -4.94 -18.25 -1.44
CA HIS A 223 -5.93 -17.35 -0.84
C HIS A 223 -5.30 -16.07 -0.27
N ASN A 224 -4.13 -16.15 0.38
CA ASN A 224 -3.45 -15.00 0.96
C ASN A 224 -2.95 -13.98 -0.09
N ILE A 225 -2.68 -14.42 -1.32
CA ILE A 225 -2.36 -13.54 -2.45
C ILE A 225 -3.65 -12.95 -3.01
N ARG A 226 -4.70 -13.77 -3.20
CA ARG A 226 -5.99 -13.31 -3.73
C ARG A 226 -6.63 -12.23 -2.87
N SER A 227 -6.50 -12.31 -1.55
CA SER A 227 -7.11 -11.36 -0.62
C SER A 227 -6.20 -10.22 -0.19
N VAL A 228 -4.94 -10.17 -0.65
CA VAL A 228 -3.94 -9.21 -0.15
C VAL A 228 -4.41 -7.77 -0.25
N ALA A 229 -5.08 -7.41 -1.34
CA ALA A 229 -5.56 -6.06 -1.58
C ALA A 229 -6.64 -5.65 -0.57
N ILE A 230 -7.53 -6.58 -0.23
CA ILE A 230 -8.61 -6.39 0.73
C ILE A 230 -8.04 -6.30 2.15
N VAL A 231 -7.14 -7.22 2.51
CA VAL A 231 -6.47 -7.22 3.82
C VAL A 231 -5.69 -5.92 4.01
N GLN A 232 -4.92 -5.50 3.00
CA GLN A 232 -4.16 -4.26 3.06
C GLN A 232 -5.07 -3.03 3.15
N PHE A 233 -6.20 -3.02 2.44
CA PHE A 233 -7.19 -1.95 2.58
C PHE A 233 -7.64 -1.81 4.03
N LEU A 234 -8.07 -2.91 4.66
CA LEU A 234 -8.53 -2.94 6.05
C LEU A 234 -7.43 -2.55 7.05
N GLU A 235 -6.22 -3.09 6.89
CA GLU A 235 -5.06 -2.76 7.74
C GLU A 235 -4.64 -1.29 7.67
N THR A 236 -5.05 -0.56 6.61
CA THR A 236 -4.69 0.85 6.41
C THR A 236 -5.72 1.81 7.02
N LEU A 237 -6.92 1.34 7.35
CA LEU A 237 -7.95 2.16 7.98
C LEU A 237 -7.51 2.60 9.38
N SER A 238 -7.72 3.87 9.69
CA SER A 238 -7.35 4.46 10.98
C SER A 238 -8.42 4.26 12.04
N CYS A 239 -9.66 4.02 11.62
CA CYS A 239 -10.83 3.85 12.49
C CYS A 239 -11.49 2.48 12.28
N THR A 240 -12.26 2.05 13.28
CA THR A 240 -13.12 0.87 13.15
C THR A 240 -14.41 1.24 12.45
N TRP A 241 -14.78 0.48 11.45
CA TRP A 241 -15.97 0.71 10.63
C TRP A 241 -16.91 -0.51 10.64
N PRO A 242 -18.24 -0.34 10.67
CA PRO A 242 -19.18 -1.45 10.73
C PRO A 242 -18.94 -2.52 9.66
N ALA A 243 -18.80 -2.11 8.39
CA ALA A 243 -18.62 -3.05 7.29
C ALA A 243 -17.24 -3.75 7.31
N ALA A 244 -16.22 -3.06 7.84
CA ALA A 244 -14.85 -3.57 7.96
C ALA A 244 -14.69 -4.64 9.06
N THR A 245 -15.65 -4.76 9.98
CA THR A 245 -15.64 -5.76 11.06
C THR A 245 -16.27 -7.10 10.69
N LEU A 246 -16.80 -7.23 9.48
CA LEU A 246 -17.38 -8.48 9.02
C LEU A 246 -16.32 -9.56 8.80
N ASP A 247 -16.61 -10.78 9.23
CA ASP A 247 -15.84 -11.95 8.81
C ASP A 247 -15.92 -12.09 7.30
N ILE A 248 -14.82 -11.77 6.63
CA ILE A 248 -14.70 -11.93 5.18
C ILE A 248 -14.56 -13.42 4.89
N VAL A 249 -15.68 -14.07 4.59
CA VAL A 249 -15.68 -15.40 4.02
C VAL A 249 -15.24 -15.26 2.56
N ILE A 250 -13.93 -15.42 2.33
CA ILE A 250 -13.39 -15.61 0.99
C ILE A 250 -13.92 -16.97 0.53
N PRO A 251 -14.76 -17.05 -0.51
CA PRO A 251 -15.28 -18.33 -0.98
C PRO A 251 -14.09 -19.21 -1.37
N ALA A 252 -14.05 -20.43 -0.82
CA ALA A 252 -12.99 -21.40 -1.09
C ALA A 252 -12.93 -21.72 -2.59
N THR A 253 -14.10 -22.03 -3.16
CA THR A 253 -14.27 -22.26 -4.58
C THR A 253 -14.68 -20.99 -5.31
N PRO A 254 -14.07 -20.72 -6.46
CA PRO A 254 -14.37 -19.53 -7.22
C PRO A 254 -15.67 -19.76 -8.03
N ALA A 255 -16.61 -18.80 -8.00
CA ALA A 255 -17.89 -18.85 -8.74
C ALA A 255 -17.70 -18.62 -10.26
N ASP A 256 -18.64 -19.06 -11.11
CA ASP A 256 -18.60 -18.89 -12.57
C ASP A 256 -18.11 -17.50 -13.03
N GLY A 257 -17.15 -17.46 -13.98
CA GLY A 257 -16.65 -16.22 -14.59
C GLY A 257 -15.27 -15.72 -14.14
N ILE A 258 -14.40 -16.57 -13.58
CA ILE A 258 -13.09 -16.16 -13.04
C ILE A 258 -12.01 -16.09 -14.12
N ALA A 259 -11.04 -15.19 -13.92
CA ALA A 259 -9.78 -15.20 -14.64
C ALA A 259 -9.00 -16.51 -14.41
N LEU A 260 -9.04 -17.41 -15.41
CA LEU A 260 -8.25 -18.64 -15.45
C LEU A 260 -6.77 -18.41 -15.83
N SER A 261 -6.39 -17.16 -16.09
CA SER A 261 -5.01 -16.78 -16.37
C SER A 261 -4.40 -16.03 -15.19
N VAL A 262 -3.20 -16.41 -14.79
CA VAL A 262 -2.40 -15.63 -13.84
C VAL A 262 -1.87 -14.38 -14.53
N THR A 263 -2.44 -13.23 -14.19
CA THR A 263 -1.98 -11.90 -14.60
C THR A 263 -0.96 -11.35 -13.62
N GLU A 264 -0.30 -10.22 -13.97
CA GLU A 264 0.71 -9.57 -13.13
C GLU A 264 0.19 -9.31 -11.70
N GLN A 265 1.01 -9.65 -10.70
CA GLN A 265 0.71 -9.51 -9.28
C GLN A 265 1.75 -8.60 -8.63
N TRP A 266 1.55 -7.29 -8.76
CA TRP A 266 2.46 -6.28 -8.21
C TRP A 266 2.27 -6.12 -6.69
N LEU A 267 3.32 -6.40 -5.93
CA LEU A 267 3.35 -6.31 -4.48
C LEU A 267 4.56 -5.52 -3.97
N PRO A 268 4.39 -4.75 -2.87
CA PRO A 268 5.54 -4.20 -2.16
C PRO A 268 6.48 -5.32 -1.72
N PHE A 269 7.79 -5.11 -1.88
CA PHE A 269 8.82 -6.12 -1.62
C PHE A 269 8.68 -6.78 -0.24
N GLY A 270 8.50 -5.98 0.83
CA GLY A 270 8.32 -6.50 2.19
C GLY A 270 7.00 -7.26 2.41
N LYS A 271 5.94 -6.96 1.65
CA LYS A 271 4.67 -7.71 1.70
C LYS A 271 4.81 -9.03 0.95
N ALA A 272 5.44 -9.02 -0.22
CA ALA A 272 5.72 -10.24 -0.99
C ALA A 272 6.58 -11.24 -0.20
N SER A 273 7.63 -10.75 0.47
CA SER A 273 8.48 -11.57 1.36
C SER A 273 7.64 -12.32 2.41
N ARG A 274 6.72 -11.63 3.10
CA ARG A 274 5.83 -12.25 4.09
C ARG A 274 4.85 -13.24 3.48
N LEU A 275 4.19 -12.88 2.37
CA LEU A 275 3.12 -13.70 1.77
C LEU A 275 3.64 -14.96 1.09
N LEU A 276 4.85 -14.91 0.53
CA LEU A 276 5.51 -16.04 -0.10
C LEU A 276 6.37 -16.86 0.87
N GLU A 277 6.48 -16.43 2.14
CA GLU A 277 7.38 -17.02 3.15
C GLU A 277 8.84 -17.06 2.68
N LEU A 278 9.31 -15.97 2.07
CA LEU A 278 10.66 -15.83 1.51
C LEU A 278 11.40 -14.68 2.19
N ARG A 279 12.68 -14.87 2.47
CA ARG A 279 13.57 -13.80 2.96
C ARG A 279 13.89 -12.80 1.84
N PRO A 280 14.23 -11.55 2.16
CA PRO A 280 14.64 -10.53 1.17
C PRO A 280 15.72 -11.01 0.19
N GLU A 281 16.72 -11.72 0.67
CA GLU A 281 17.83 -12.23 -0.12
C GLU A 281 17.37 -13.31 -1.11
N GLU A 282 16.39 -14.12 -0.72
CA GLU A 282 15.81 -15.18 -1.54
C GLU A 282 14.96 -14.61 -2.68
N LEU A 283 14.22 -13.53 -2.42
CA LEU A 283 13.53 -12.80 -3.49
C LEU A 283 14.49 -12.26 -4.55
N GLN A 284 15.70 -11.84 -4.15
CA GLN A 284 16.75 -11.46 -5.10
C GLN A 284 17.21 -12.66 -5.92
N LEU A 285 17.40 -13.84 -5.31
CA LEU A 285 17.73 -15.06 -6.05
C LEU A 285 16.63 -15.41 -7.07
N LEU A 286 15.37 -15.36 -6.66
CA LEU A 286 14.23 -15.59 -7.55
C LEU A 286 14.15 -14.57 -8.70
N GLN A 287 14.61 -13.34 -8.50
CA GLN A 287 14.74 -12.37 -9.58
C GLN A 287 15.78 -12.81 -10.63
N HIS A 288 16.94 -13.32 -10.21
CA HIS A 288 18.00 -13.77 -11.13
C HIS A 288 17.54 -14.93 -12.02
N VAL A 289 16.66 -15.79 -11.51
CA VAL A 289 16.05 -16.89 -12.27
C VAL A 289 14.72 -16.50 -12.93
N ASN A 290 14.40 -15.22 -13.04
CA ASN A 290 13.17 -14.71 -13.67
C ASN A 290 11.85 -15.26 -13.09
N LEU A 291 11.83 -15.62 -11.80
CA LEU A 291 10.61 -15.98 -11.07
C LEU A 291 10.00 -14.77 -10.36
N VAL A 292 10.77 -13.71 -10.15
CA VAL A 292 10.28 -12.41 -9.70
C VAL A 292 10.71 -11.35 -10.69
N LYS A 293 9.79 -10.47 -11.09
CA LYS A 293 10.10 -9.32 -11.95
C LYS A 293 10.07 -8.03 -11.13
N HIS A 294 10.87 -7.06 -11.56
CA HIS A 294 10.86 -5.71 -10.99
C HIS A 294 10.60 -4.72 -12.12
N ALA A 295 9.83 -3.66 -11.85
CA ALA A 295 9.45 -2.67 -12.86
C ALA A 295 10.67 -1.94 -13.48
N ARG A 296 11.83 -1.95 -12.80
CA ARG A 296 13.11 -1.41 -13.30
C ARG A 296 14.17 -2.51 -13.27
N LYS A 297 15.12 -2.56 -14.22
CA LYS A 297 16.24 -3.53 -14.18
C LYS A 297 17.30 -3.22 -13.09
N SER A 298 16.92 -2.54 -12.01
CA SER A 298 17.78 -2.19 -10.88
C SER A 298 17.69 -3.25 -9.76
N ARG A 299 18.67 -3.22 -8.85
CA ARG A 299 18.67 -4.04 -7.63
C ARG A 299 17.41 -3.76 -6.80
N LEU A 300 16.86 -4.80 -6.17
CA LEU A 300 15.69 -4.69 -5.30
C LEU A 300 16.04 -3.92 -4.02
N HIS A 301 15.27 -2.87 -3.75
CA HIS A 301 15.26 -2.14 -2.47
C HIS A 301 13.96 -2.39 -1.71
N HIS A 302 13.93 -2.12 -0.40
CA HIS A 302 12.76 -2.36 0.46
C HIS A 302 11.47 -1.65 0.00
N ASN A 303 11.58 -0.51 -0.69
CA ASN A 303 10.45 0.26 -1.25
C ASN A 303 10.06 -0.17 -2.68
N SER A 304 10.65 -1.24 -3.19
CA SER A 304 10.40 -1.71 -4.56
C SER A 304 9.04 -2.40 -4.67
N GLN A 305 8.44 -2.31 -5.86
CA GLN A 305 7.28 -3.09 -6.25
C GLN A 305 7.73 -4.22 -7.16
N ILE A 306 7.37 -5.45 -6.81
CA ILE A 306 7.77 -6.65 -7.55
C ILE A 306 6.55 -7.40 -8.06
N ASP A 307 6.66 -7.95 -9.25
CA ASP A 307 5.65 -8.84 -9.83
C ASP A 307 6.01 -10.29 -9.49
N VAL A 308 5.11 -10.94 -8.76
CA VAL A 308 5.24 -12.34 -8.29
C VAL A 308 4.45 -13.32 -9.16
N ALA A 309 3.72 -12.85 -10.16
CA ALA A 309 2.97 -13.70 -11.10
C ALA A 309 3.81 -14.83 -11.73
N PRO A 310 5.11 -14.62 -12.10
CA PRO A 310 5.88 -15.67 -12.76
C PRO A 310 6.09 -16.93 -11.91
N ILE A 311 6.05 -16.84 -10.58
CA ILE A 311 6.07 -18.02 -9.68
C ILE A 311 4.84 -18.89 -9.96
N PHE A 312 3.65 -18.28 -9.99
CA PHE A 312 2.41 -19.01 -10.18
C PHE A 312 2.23 -19.46 -11.62
N GLN A 313 2.67 -18.67 -12.60
CA GLN A 313 2.70 -19.08 -14.01
C GLN A 313 3.59 -20.31 -14.24
N LEU A 314 4.67 -20.48 -13.47
CA LEU A 314 5.49 -21.69 -13.51
C LEU A 314 4.77 -22.91 -12.91
N LEU A 315 4.02 -22.72 -11.82
CA LEU A 315 3.37 -23.80 -11.06
C LEU A 315 2.04 -24.25 -11.67
N VAL A 316 1.28 -23.33 -12.26
CA VAL A 316 -0.01 -23.61 -12.88
C VAL A 316 0.12 -24.63 -14.02
N GLY A 317 -0.81 -25.58 -14.07
CA GLY A 317 -0.83 -26.65 -15.07
C GLY A 317 -0.09 -27.93 -14.64
N ASN A 318 0.50 -27.95 -13.45
CA ASN A 318 1.11 -29.15 -12.89
C ASN A 318 0.13 -29.85 -11.94
N ASP A 319 -0.59 -30.84 -12.46
CA ASP A 319 -1.62 -31.55 -11.71
C ASP A 319 -1.03 -32.37 -10.55
N ILE A 320 -1.75 -32.38 -9.43
CA ILE A 320 -1.41 -33.19 -8.26
C ILE A 320 -1.54 -34.68 -8.63
N GLN A 321 -0.42 -35.40 -8.57
CA GLN A 321 -0.38 -36.83 -8.89
C GLN A 321 -0.67 -37.71 -7.66
N PRO A 322 -1.17 -38.95 -7.86
CA PRO A 322 -1.32 -39.92 -6.78
C PRO A 322 -0.01 -40.13 -6.00
N GLY A 323 -0.08 -40.16 -4.67
CA GLY A 323 1.08 -40.34 -3.79
C GLY A 323 1.84 -39.05 -3.45
N MET A 324 1.49 -37.91 -4.04
CA MET A 324 1.99 -36.62 -3.59
C MET A 324 1.35 -36.21 -2.26
N VAL A 325 2.12 -35.53 -1.42
CA VAL A 325 1.66 -34.91 -0.17
C VAL A 325 1.91 -33.41 -0.20
N CYS A 326 1.09 -32.66 0.53
CA CYS A 326 1.23 -31.22 0.64
C CYS A 326 2.56 -30.86 1.28
N LEU A 327 3.27 -29.86 0.74
CA LEU A 327 4.58 -29.47 1.22
C LEU A 327 4.56 -29.05 2.70
N SER A 328 3.44 -28.53 3.21
CA SER A 328 3.31 -28.21 4.63
C SER A 328 3.47 -29.41 5.58
N THR A 329 3.19 -30.65 5.11
CA THR A 329 3.40 -31.86 5.91
C THR A 329 4.87 -32.31 5.93
N LEU A 330 5.73 -31.73 5.09
CA LEU A 330 7.15 -32.05 4.98
C LEU A 330 8.04 -31.01 5.69
N THR A 331 7.45 -30.20 6.56
CA THR A 331 8.15 -29.10 7.26
C THR A 331 9.36 -29.59 8.05
N GLU A 332 9.27 -30.74 8.72
CA GLU A 332 10.40 -31.31 9.45
C GLU A 332 11.56 -31.71 8.52
N VAL A 333 11.24 -32.28 7.35
CA VAL A 333 12.25 -32.63 6.34
C VAL A 333 12.91 -31.37 5.80
N MET A 334 12.13 -30.32 5.55
CA MET A 334 12.63 -29.01 5.12
C MET A 334 13.58 -28.41 6.14
N VAL A 335 13.15 -28.32 7.41
CA VAL A 335 13.96 -27.78 8.50
C VAL A 335 15.24 -28.62 8.68
N HIS A 336 15.11 -29.95 8.73
CA HIS A 336 16.24 -30.84 8.91
C HIS A 336 17.28 -30.74 7.79
N ASN A 337 16.86 -30.54 6.55
CA ASN A 337 17.74 -30.45 5.39
C ASN A 337 17.97 -29.02 4.92
N ASP A 338 17.67 -28.02 5.76
CA ASP A 338 17.85 -26.61 5.46
C ASP A 338 17.29 -26.20 4.08
N VAL A 339 16.13 -26.75 3.71
CA VAL A 339 15.46 -26.47 2.44
C VAL A 339 14.43 -25.37 2.67
N GLU A 340 14.54 -24.30 1.90
CA GLU A 340 13.63 -23.16 1.95
C GLU A 340 12.79 -23.07 0.67
N MET A 341 11.78 -22.20 0.66
CA MET A 341 10.83 -22.11 -0.45
C MET A 341 11.50 -21.76 -1.79
N TYR A 342 12.57 -20.96 -1.77
CA TYR A 342 13.30 -20.61 -2.99
C TYR A 342 14.05 -21.81 -3.60
N ASP A 343 14.62 -22.71 -2.78
CA ASP A 343 15.29 -23.93 -3.25
C ASP A 343 14.30 -24.78 -4.03
N ILE A 344 13.08 -24.91 -3.51
CA ILE A 344 11.99 -25.72 -4.09
C ILE A 344 11.56 -25.14 -5.43
N LEU A 345 11.33 -23.83 -5.50
CA LEU A 345 10.91 -23.16 -6.73
C LEU A 345 12.00 -23.23 -7.82
N ILE A 346 13.26 -23.01 -7.45
CA ILE A 346 14.40 -23.13 -8.37
C ILE A 346 14.58 -24.58 -8.81
N GLY A 347 14.55 -25.53 -7.86
CA GLY A 347 14.68 -26.95 -8.14
C GLY A 347 13.59 -27.47 -9.09
N PHE A 348 12.36 -26.98 -8.94
CA PHE A 348 11.28 -27.26 -9.87
C PHE A 348 11.54 -26.65 -11.26
N LYS A 349 11.90 -25.37 -11.32
CA LYS A 349 12.26 -24.69 -12.57
C LYS A 349 13.40 -25.39 -13.33
N GLU A 350 14.36 -25.96 -12.59
CA GLU A 350 15.50 -26.71 -13.13
C GLU A 350 15.19 -28.19 -13.43
N GLY A 351 13.97 -28.67 -13.16
CA GLY A 351 13.56 -30.06 -13.37
C GLY A 351 14.16 -31.06 -12.38
N ARG A 352 14.75 -30.59 -11.27
CA ARG A 352 15.34 -31.43 -10.20
C ARG A 352 14.31 -31.96 -9.21
N LEU A 353 13.15 -31.33 -9.16
CA LEU A 353 12.00 -31.71 -8.32
C LEU A 353 10.75 -31.64 -9.18
N GLN A 354 9.82 -32.57 -8.98
CA GLN A 354 8.48 -32.54 -9.59
C GLN A 354 7.47 -32.08 -8.54
N LEU A 355 6.62 -31.13 -8.92
CA LEU A 355 5.62 -30.54 -8.03
C LEU A 355 4.23 -30.68 -8.65
N GLY A 356 3.23 -30.93 -7.81
CA GLY A 356 1.83 -30.65 -8.09
C GLY A 356 1.44 -29.30 -7.49
N TYR A 357 0.47 -28.63 -8.09
CA TYR A 357 -0.03 -27.33 -7.63
C TYR A 357 -1.56 -27.33 -7.60
N GLY A 358 -2.13 -26.78 -6.53
CA GLY A 358 -3.58 -26.71 -6.36
C GLY A 358 -4.01 -25.62 -5.39
N GLU A 359 -5.26 -25.71 -4.91
CA GLU A 359 -5.80 -24.75 -3.95
C GLU A 359 -5.05 -24.81 -2.61
N GLY A 360 -4.81 -23.64 -2.03
CA GLY A 360 -4.11 -23.53 -0.75
C GLY A 360 -4.21 -22.13 -0.17
N HIS A 361 -4.11 -22.05 1.17
CA HIS A 361 -4.13 -20.75 1.86
C HIS A 361 -2.92 -19.88 1.51
N ASN A 362 -1.75 -20.49 1.36
CA ASN A 362 -0.49 -19.86 0.99
C ASN A 362 0.31 -20.77 0.04
N LEU A 363 1.45 -20.29 -0.46
CA LEU A 363 2.26 -21.02 -1.43
C LEU A 363 2.69 -22.41 -0.94
N ARG A 364 3.11 -22.53 0.33
CA ARG A 364 3.51 -23.81 0.92
C ARG A 364 2.36 -24.82 0.95
N ARG A 365 1.14 -24.36 1.24
CA ARG A 365 -0.07 -25.21 1.28
C ARG A 365 -0.66 -25.51 -0.10
N ALA A 366 -0.28 -24.74 -1.12
CA ALA A 366 -0.70 -24.94 -2.50
C ALA A 366 0.21 -25.92 -3.28
N ILE A 367 1.43 -26.17 -2.80
CA ILE A 367 2.41 -27.05 -3.45
C ILE A 367 2.35 -28.46 -2.86
N TRP A 368 2.43 -29.45 -3.75
CA TRP A 368 2.42 -30.87 -3.46
C TRP A 368 3.63 -31.54 -4.09
N CYS A 369 4.17 -32.59 -3.48
CA CYS A 369 5.29 -33.36 -4.04
C CYS A 369 5.32 -34.79 -3.52
N GLU A 370 5.99 -35.68 -4.25
CA GLU A 370 6.21 -37.05 -3.79
C GLU A 370 7.27 -37.07 -2.66
N PRO A 371 6.97 -37.65 -1.47
CA PRO A 371 7.88 -37.62 -0.32
C PRO A 371 9.29 -38.16 -0.60
N ALA A 372 9.40 -39.29 -1.31
CA ALA A 372 10.68 -39.94 -1.58
C ALA A 372 11.58 -39.07 -2.48
N SER A 373 11.01 -38.52 -3.54
CA SER A 373 11.69 -37.58 -4.45
C SER A 373 12.11 -36.31 -3.72
N PHE A 374 11.23 -35.76 -2.87
CA PHE A 374 11.52 -34.58 -2.07
C PHE A 374 12.66 -34.80 -1.07
N ILE A 375 12.68 -35.93 -0.36
CA ILE A 375 13.77 -36.26 0.57
C ILE A 375 15.11 -36.36 -0.16
N ARG A 376 15.14 -36.97 -1.36
CA ARG A 376 16.35 -37.05 -2.19
C ARG A 376 16.82 -35.67 -2.63
N PHE A 377 15.90 -34.84 -3.12
CA PHE A 377 16.18 -33.45 -3.50
C PHE A 377 16.74 -32.66 -2.30
N ALA A 378 16.10 -32.77 -1.14
CA ALA A 378 16.49 -32.07 0.08
C ALA A 378 17.91 -32.45 0.52
N LYS A 379 18.26 -33.74 0.49
CA LYS A 379 19.61 -34.22 0.79
C LYS A 379 20.65 -33.69 -0.20
N ASP A 380 20.31 -33.64 -1.49
CA ASP A 380 21.19 -33.10 -2.53
C ASP A 380 21.46 -31.59 -2.33
N VAL A 381 20.40 -30.79 -2.11
CA VAL A 381 20.52 -29.36 -1.77
C VAL A 381 21.39 -29.18 -0.54
N PHE A 382 21.11 -29.93 0.51
CA PHE A 382 21.83 -29.87 1.77
C PHE A 382 23.33 -30.19 1.63
N SER A 383 23.68 -31.18 0.80
CA SER A 383 25.07 -31.55 0.54
C SER A 383 25.87 -30.46 -0.18
N LYS A 384 25.20 -29.63 -0.98
CA LYS A 384 25.81 -28.55 -1.77
C LYS A 384 26.10 -27.28 -0.96
N ARG A 385 25.55 -27.16 0.26
CA ARG A 385 25.83 -26.06 1.22
C ARG A 385 27.10 -26.29 2.03
N GLN A 386 27.86 -27.33 1.71
CA GLN A 386 29.19 -27.53 2.28
C GLN A 386 29.99 -26.24 2.05
N TYR A 387 30.59 -25.70 3.12
CA TYR A 387 31.32 -24.42 3.17
C TYR A 387 30.51 -23.13 3.39
N ASP A 388 29.18 -23.18 3.50
CA ASP A 388 28.37 -22.00 3.85
C ASP A 388 28.53 -21.60 5.33
N ALA A 389 28.32 -20.32 5.61
CA ALA A 389 28.20 -19.78 6.96
C ALA A 389 26.72 -19.67 7.34
N ILE A 390 26.34 -20.16 8.51
CA ILE A 390 24.96 -20.10 9.03
C ILE A 390 24.92 -19.43 10.40
N SER A 391 23.76 -18.90 10.78
CA SER A 391 23.61 -18.26 12.10
C SER A 391 23.52 -19.29 13.23
N LEU A 392 23.82 -18.87 14.45
CA LEU A 392 23.69 -19.73 15.63
C LEU A 392 22.22 -20.12 15.87
N GLU A 393 21.25 -19.25 15.60
CA GLU A 393 19.82 -19.59 15.68
C GLU A 393 19.45 -20.68 14.68
N LYS A 394 20.03 -20.64 13.47
CA LYS A 394 19.84 -21.70 12.47
C LYS A 394 20.54 -23.00 12.89
N ALA A 395 21.69 -22.91 13.55
CA ALA A 395 22.36 -24.07 14.11
C ALA A 395 21.52 -24.73 15.23
N VAL A 396 20.83 -23.94 16.08
CA VAL A 396 19.89 -24.46 17.10
C VAL A 396 18.81 -25.30 16.43
N SER A 397 18.19 -24.81 15.37
CA SER A 397 17.12 -25.55 14.68
C SER A 397 17.61 -26.79 13.95
N LEU A 398 18.85 -26.79 13.44
CA LEU A 398 19.43 -27.92 12.72
C LEU A 398 19.97 -29.04 13.62
N THR A 399 20.47 -28.71 14.81
CA THR A 399 20.99 -29.70 15.77
C THR A 399 20.01 -30.04 16.90
N GLY A 400 18.99 -29.20 17.13
CA GLY A 400 18.09 -29.31 18.28
C GLY A 400 18.79 -28.99 19.62
N LEU A 401 19.94 -28.31 19.58
CA LEU A 401 20.69 -27.98 20.80
C LEU A 401 20.32 -26.59 21.31
N PRO A 402 20.23 -26.39 22.63
CA PRO A 402 20.01 -25.05 23.19
C PRO A 402 21.21 -24.14 22.89
N MET A 403 20.95 -22.84 22.80
CA MET A 403 21.92 -21.82 22.40
C MET A 403 23.17 -21.82 23.30
N GLU A 404 22.98 -22.07 24.59
CA GLU A 404 24.04 -22.17 25.60
C GLU A 404 25.03 -23.28 25.27
N LEU A 405 24.54 -24.42 24.78
CA LEU A 405 25.40 -25.55 24.42
C LEU A 405 26.15 -25.29 23.12
N LEU A 406 25.54 -24.59 22.16
CA LEU A 406 26.25 -24.14 20.96
C LEU A 406 27.37 -23.14 21.31
N HIS A 407 27.13 -22.22 22.25
CA HIS A 407 28.18 -21.34 22.77
C HIS A 407 29.29 -22.12 23.48
N ALA A 408 28.97 -23.18 24.21
CA ALA A 408 29.97 -24.06 24.82
C ALA A 408 30.80 -24.82 23.76
N LEU A 409 30.14 -25.41 22.75
CA LEU A 409 30.80 -26.06 21.61
C LEU A 409 31.71 -25.12 20.85
N ARG A 410 31.30 -23.85 20.72
CA ARG A 410 32.12 -22.77 20.14
C ARG A 410 33.35 -22.46 20.99
N LYS A 411 33.22 -22.33 22.32
CA LYS A 411 34.36 -22.15 23.24
C LYS A 411 35.35 -23.31 23.17
N MET A 412 34.85 -24.53 22.94
CA MET A 412 35.67 -25.74 22.77
C MET A 412 36.25 -25.91 21.35
N GLY A 413 36.02 -24.96 20.43
CA GLY A 413 36.53 -25.03 19.06
C GLY A 413 35.82 -26.05 18.16
N LYS A 414 34.73 -26.68 18.62
CA LYS A 414 33.93 -27.65 17.85
C LYS A 414 32.88 -27.01 16.94
N LEU A 415 32.62 -25.72 17.13
CA LEU A 415 31.73 -24.92 16.28
C LEU A 415 32.43 -23.61 15.92
N ARG A 416 33.11 -23.59 14.77
CA ARG A 416 34.05 -22.52 14.40
C ARG A 416 33.33 -21.35 13.73
N PRO A 417 33.78 -20.10 13.96
CA PRO A 417 33.37 -18.97 13.13
C PRO A 417 33.77 -19.17 11.65
N PRO A 418 33.02 -18.59 10.70
CA PRO A 418 33.48 -18.50 9.32
C PRO A 418 34.78 -17.69 9.21
N ARG A 419 35.64 -18.06 8.26
CA ARG A 419 37.02 -17.52 8.11
C ARG A 419 37.08 -16.01 7.85
N VAL A 420 35.99 -15.38 7.40
CA VAL A 420 35.91 -13.94 7.11
C VAL A 420 35.31 -13.19 8.31
N ALA A 421 36.10 -13.04 9.37
CA ALA A 421 35.64 -12.44 10.62
C ALA A 421 35.65 -10.90 10.56
N ARG A 422 34.50 -10.28 10.27
CA ARG A 422 34.20 -8.89 10.65
C ARG A 422 33.31 -8.86 11.90
N ALA A 423 33.18 -7.70 12.55
CA ALA A 423 32.23 -7.51 13.65
C ALA A 423 30.83 -8.04 13.25
N GLY A 424 30.31 -9.03 14.00
CA GLY A 424 29.13 -9.83 13.65
C GLY A 424 29.40 -11.32 13.40
N SER A 425 30.66 -11.73 13.19
CA SER A 425 31.07 -13.14 12.99
C SER A 425 30.83 -14.05 14.20
N LEU A 426 30.56 -13.48 15.38
CA LEU A 426 30.23 -14.21 16.60
C LEU A 426 28.81 -14.83 16.55
N ALA A 427 27.94 -14.30 15.71
CA ALA A 427 26.59 -14.85 15.48
C ALA A 427 26.54 -15.94 14.39
N LEU A 428 27.66 -16.20 13.70
CA LEU A 428 27.75 -17.15 12.59
C LEU A 428 28.69 -18.32 12.91
N CYS A 429 28.42 -19.49 12.35
CA CYS A 429 29.25 -20.68 12.41
C CYS A 429 29.37 -21.36 11.04
N GLN A 430 30.38 -22.22 10.89
CA GLN A 430 30.54 -23.03 9.68
C GLN A 430 29.48 -24.12 9.64
N PHE A 431 28.78 -24.25 8.51
CA PHE A 431 27.76 -25.28 8.30
C PHE A 431 28.32 -26.69 8.51
N GLU A 432 29.55 -26.96 8.06
CA GLU A 432 30.23 -28.25 8.22
C GLU A 432 30.33 -28.71 9.69
N ASP A 433 30.59 -27.79 10.62
CA ASP A 433 30.68 -28.12 12.04
C ASP A 433 29.30 -28.49 12.60
N VAL A 434 28.25 -27.79 12.15
CA VAL A 434 26.85 -28.11 12.49
C VAL A 434 26.47 -29.50 11.97
N LEU A 435 26.92 -29.87 10.77
CA LEU A 435 26.73 -31.22 10.22
C LEU A 435 27.39 -32.27 11.09
N GLN A 436 28.65 -32.05 11.49
CA GLN A 436 29.40 -32.98 12.33
C GLN A 436 28.73 -33.17 13.70
N ILE A 437 28.33 -32.07 14.35
CA ILE A 437 27.60 -32.11 15.63
C ILE A 437 26.32 -32.94 15.48
N ARG A 438 25.53 -32.68 14.44
CA ARG A 438 24.28 -33.41 14.19
C ARG A 438 24.52 -34.90 13.91
N GLN A 439 25.55 -35.26 13.14
CA GLN A 439 25.89 -36.65 12.87
C GLN A 439 26.33 -37.39 14.13
N GLN A 440 27.07 -36.72 15.02
CA GLN A 440 27.48 -37.26 16.32
C GLN A 440 26.30 -37.46 17.29
N GLN A 441 25.17 -36.80 17.06
CA GLN A 441 23.95 -36.89 17.86
C GLN A 441 22.93 -37.94 17.39
N LYS A 442 23.10 -38.51 16.19
CA LYS A 442 22.22 -39.57 15.68
C LYS A 442 22.03 -40.79 16.60
N PRO A 443 22.97 -41.19 17.48
CA PRO A 443 22.70 -42.25 18.46
C PRO A 443 21.70 -41.89 19.57
N MET A 444 21.38 -40.60 19.76
CA MET A 444 20.58 -40.10 20.89
C MET A 444 19.14 -39.68 20.55
N GLN A 445 18.79 -39.54 19.26
CA GLN A 445 17.44 -39.13 18.83
C GLN A 445 16.58 -40.28 18.27
N LEU A 446 17.17 -41.45 17.99
CA LEU A 446 16.43 -42.65 17.55
C LEU A 446 15.77 -43.43 18.69
N SER A 447 15.84 -42.95 19.93
CA SER A 447 15.13 -43.52 21.08
C SER A 447 13.74 -42.92 21.31
N LEU A 448 13.26 -42.02 20.43
CA LEU A 448 11.98 -41.31 20.57
C LEU A 448 11.15 -41.24 19.27
N ILE A 449 11.36 -42.14 18.31
CA ILE A 449 10.41 -42.37 17.18
C ILE A 449 9.86 -43.79 17.30
#